data_AF-A0A0A7CLW6-F1
#
_entry.id   AF-A0A0A7CLW6-F1
#
_cell.length_a   1.000
_cell.length_b   1.000
_cell.length_c   1.000
_cell.angle_alpha   90.00
_cell.angle_beta   90.00
_cell.angle_gamma   90.00
#
_symmetry.space_group_name_H-M   'P 1'
#
loop_
_entity.id
_entity.type
_entity.pdbx_description
1 polymer ?
#
loop_
_entity_poly.entity_id
_entity_poly.type
_entity_poly.pdbx_seq_one_letter_code
_entity_poly.pdbx_strand_id
1 'polypeptide(L)'
;MKYAFVFLTLTSIVKGECPGGCSTNGVCGPRDMCTCFKNFMGNDCSQRVCPFGKAHVDTPKGDINMDRSSSTAGLILTNSQMYPGGTWEYNNPNALPDEGHFYMECSNAGLCDRSTGLCQCFPGFEGSSCQRAACNNACNQHGVCKSIGFIASNGDRSLSITGNPKDKVSTTYDLWDAEKTMGCICDPWFEGPDCSRRSCKVGVDPLYEAAGYPIYETFNIYAAIVPTATKTIDPTTSWIQLRVYDYYGESYLTERITVMDDTAAGVNSGTILQNALKALPNGIFSSVTCWESTDANTPSLMPKLATEVGFFATCQFNDNPGRMRLPDVYAYQFGDTSPKLLTSGIRAFITANNRRGEDVDYCATPSIYTVAATVTTGTAFTVATTTLPVPAALQSIAVGTVVKVKDRLFIVDTVSTNTGFSVKWDVAGSLTAGSTIYYATGLTAAADTTCTVTAWAVGSNSFTCNAAPTTLAVGSMFLFHNAIFIVRGISGGTTVTVDRNFNGNAAAGAAIAAAENLYILTPASPLTGSYQYVSKCSGRGICDFSTGICQCFKGYTDDNCDTQNILAF
;
A
#
# COMPACT_ATOMS: atom_id res chain seq x y z
N MET A 1 -76.77 -81.73 0.46
CA MET A 1 -75.69 -81.15 1.29
C MET A 1 -75.56 -79.68 0.95
N LYS A 2 -75.64 -78.82 1.97
CA LYS A 2 -75.48 -77.36 1.86
C LYS A 2 -73.99 -77.04 1.66
N TYR A 3 -73.67 -76.17 0.71
CA TYR A 3 -72.41 -75.42 0.74
C TYR A 3 -72.75 -73.93 0.66
N ALA A 4 -72.59 -73.25 1.78
CA ALA A 4 -72.69 -71.81 1.89
C ALA A 4 -71.34 -71.20 1.48
N PHE A 5 -71.32 -70.47 0.36
CA PHE A 5 -70.19 -69.64 -0.01
C PHE A 5 -70.32 -68.29 0.72
N VAL A 6 -69.42 -68.03 1.64
CA VAL A 6 -69.26 -66.73 2.31
C VAL A 6 -68.38 -65.86 1.43
N PHE A 7 -68.96 -64.85 0.78
CA PHE A 7 -68.21 -63.78 0.12
C PHE A 7 -67.71 -62.80 1.18
N LEU A 8 -66.41 -62.82 1.46
CA LEU A 8 -65.75 -61.84 2.32
C LEU A 8 -65.46 -60.59 1.48
N THR A 9 -66.23 -59.53 1.68
CA THR A 9 -65.97 -58.21 1.09
C THR A 9 -64.72 -57.61 1.76
N LEU A 10 -63.57 -57.64 1.09
CA LEU A 10 -62.41 -56.83 1.48
C LEU A 10 -62.76 -55.35 1.25
N THR A 11 -63.03 -54.63 2.33
CA THR A 11 -63.00 -53.17 2.33
C THR A 11 -61.55 -52.72 2.12
N SER A 12 -61.24 -52.23 0.92
CA SER A 12 -59.99 -51.55 0.63
C SER A 12 -59.92 -50.27 1.46
N ILE A 13 -59.12 -50.29 2.53
CA ILE A 13 -58.76 -49.09 3.26
C ILE A 13 -57.76 -48.34 2.39
N VAL A 14 -58.23 -47.35 1.63
CA VAL A 14 -57.34 -46.41 0.95
C VAL A 14 -56.73 -45.55 2.05
N LYS A 15 -55.54 -45.92 2.54
CA LYS A 15 -54.69 -44.96 3.26
C LYS A 15 -54.36 -43.87 2.24
N GLY A 16 -54.65 -42.61 2.57
CA GLY A 16 -54.21 -41.50 1.75
C GLY A 16 -52.71 -41.64 1.51
N GLU A 17 -52.34 -41.87 0.25
CA GLU A 17 -50.96 -41.95 -0.15
C GLU A 17 -50.49 -40.50 -0.27
N CYS A 18 -49.57 -40.10 0.62
CA CYS A 18 -48.94 -38.80 0.48
C CYS A 18 -48.41 -38.63 -0.95
N PRO A 19 -48.50 -37.42 -1.54
CA PRO A 19 -48.04 -37.17 -2.90
C PRO A 19 -46.65 -37.79 -3.16
N GLY A 20 -46.56 -38.64 -4.18
CA GLY A 20 -45.31 -39.31 -4.59
C GLY A 20 -44.64 -40.18 -3.51
N GLY A 21 -45.36 -40.61 -2.47
CA GLY A 21 -44.77 -41.33 -1.33
C GLY A 21 -43.72 -40.52 -0.58
N CYS A 22 -43.85 -39.19 -0.58
CA CYS A 22 -42.82 -38.24 -0.12
C CYS A 22 -41.45 -38.44 -0.77
N SER A 23 -41.42 -39.01 -1.98
CA SER A 23 -40.23 -39.24 -2.81
C SER A 23 -39.06 -39.91 -2.05
N THR A 24 -39.36 -40.70 -1.02
CA THR A 24 -38.38 -41.28 -0.07
C THR A 24 -37.52 -40.25 0.70
N ASN A 25 -37.79 -38.95 0.56
CA ASN A 25 -37.08 -37.84 1.18
C ASN A 25 -37.90 -37.17 2.30
N GLY A 26 -38.93 -37.86 2.80
CA GLY A 26 -39.76 -37.36 3.88
C GLY A 26 -40.62 -38.44 4.51
N VAL A 27 -41.30 -38.07 5.59
CA VAL A 27 -42.24 -38.93 6.30
C VAL A 27 -43.66 -38.41 6.05
N CYS A 28 -44.55 -39.32 5.64
CA CYS A 28 -45.96 -39.01 5.45
C CYS A 28 -46.65 -38.80 6.82
N GLY A 29 -47.13 -37.58 7.05
CA GLY A 29 -47.82 -37.18 8.27
C GLY A 29 -49.35 -37.27 8.16
N PRO A 30 -50.08 -36.89 9.22
CA PRO A 30 -51.54 -36.78 9.18
C PRO A 30 -52.00 -35.78 8.10
N ARG A 31 -53.13 -36.07 7.44
CA ARG A 31 -53.72 -35.26 6.35
C ARG A 31 -52.94 -35.26 5.02
N ASP A 32 -52.29 -36.39 4.70
CA ASP A 32 -51.59 -36.61 3.42
C ASP A 32 -50.51 -35.56 3.12
N MET A 33 -49.88 -35.04 4.18
CA MET A 33 -48.84 -34.02 4.10
C MET A 33 -47.48 -34.64 4.36
N CYS A 34 -46.53 -34.41 3.44
CA CYS A 34 -45.15 -34.81 3.62
C CYS A 34 -44.37 -33.87 4.55
N THR A 35 -43.69 -34.44 5.54
CA THR A 35 -42.65 -33.74 6.31
C THR A 35 -41.30 -34.12 5.76
N CYS A 36 -40.65 -33.19 5.04
CA CYS A 36 -39.40 -33.48 4.35
C CYS A 36 -38.20 -33.55 5.30
N PHE A 37 -37.23 -34.38 4.94
CA PHE A 37 -35.92 -34.41 5.58
C PHE A 37 -35.12 -33.15 5.27
N LYS A 38 -34.04 -32.91 6.02
CA LYS A 38 -33.18 -31.74 5.86
C LYS A 38 -32.72 -31.58 4.40
N ASN A 39 -32.80 -30.34 3.90
CA ASN A 39 -32.48 -29.93 2.53
C ASN A 39 -33.44 -30.43 1.43
N PHE A 40 -34.59 -30.99 1.80
CA PHE A 40 -35.67 -31.32 0.87
C PHE A 40 -36.94 -30.52 1.20
N MET A 41 -37.72 -30.20 0.17
CA MET A 41 -38.94 -29.43 0.25
C MET A 41 -39.90 -29.81 -0.89
N GLY A 42 -41.04 -29.12 -0.97
CA GLY A 42 -42.10 -29.41 -1.92
C GLY A 42 -43.18 -30.30 -1.31
N ASN A 43 -44.29 -30.45 -2.02
CA ASN A 43 -45.45 -31.22 -1.55
C ASN A 43 -45.17 -32.72 -1.41
N ASP A 44 -44.21 -33.25 -2.17
CA ASP A 44 -43.79 -34.65 -2.19
C ASP A 44 -42.31 -34.84 -1.81
N CYS A 45 -41.64 -33.82 -1.26
CA CYS A 45 -40.21 -33.84 -0.93
C CYS A 45 -39.27 -34.19 -2.09
N SER A 46 -39.70 -34.05 -3.34
CA SER A 46 -38.86 -34.30 -4.52
C SER A 46 -37.83 -33.18 -4.76
N GLN A 47 -38.06 -31.98 -4.22
CA GLN A 47 -37.26 -30.79 -4.51
C GLN A 47 -36.20 -30.55 -3.44
N ARG A 48 -35.02 -30.08 -3.85
CA ARG A 48 -33.95 -29.67 -2.96
C ARG A 48 -34.05 -28.19 -2.59
N VAL A 49 -33.63 -27.90 -1.36
CA VAL A 49 -33.44 -26.54 -0.85
C VAL A 49 -32.05 -26.06 -1.28
N CYS A 50 -31.97 -24.89 -1.91
CA CYS A 50 -30.69 -24.33 -2.30
C CYS A 50 -30.02 -23.56 -1.15
N PRO A 51 -28.70 -23.30 -1.25
CA PRO A 51 -27.98 -22.44 -0.33
C PRO A 51 -28.59 -21.04 -0.22
N PHE A 52 -28.55 -20.50 1.00
CA PHE A 52 -28.94 -19.12 1.28
C PHE A 52 -27.70 -18.25 1.43
N GLY A 53 -27.79 -17.00 1.02
CA GLY A 53 -26.76 -15.98 1.21
C GLY A 53 -27.41 -14.62 1.40
N LYS A 54 -26.64 -13.62 1.87
CA LYS A 54 -27.13 -12.24 1.93
C LYS A 54 -27.57 -11.80 0.53
N ALA A 55 -28.76 -11.23 0.41
CA ALA A 55 -29.32 -10.84 -0.87
C ALA A 55 -28.55 -9.67 -1.49
N HIS A 56 -28.40 -9.64 -2.82
CA HIS A 56 -27.86 -8.46 -3.54
C HIS A 56 -28.91 -7.38 -3.74
N VAL A 57 -30.17 -7.79 -3.85
CA VAL A 57 -31.32 -6.90 -4.04
C VAL A 57 -32.40 -7.25 -3.05
N ASP A 58 -33.00 -6.22 -2.48
CA ASP A 58 -34.06 -6.36 -1.49
C ASP A 58 -35.30 -6.95 -2.15
N THR A 59 -36.11 -7.67 -1.37
CA THR A 59 -37.38 -8.20 -1.86
C THR A 59 -38.51 -7.51 -1.09
N PRO A 60 -39.35 -6.69 -1.74
CA PRO A 60 -40.59 -6.23 -1.14
C PRO A 60 -41.57 -7.41 -1.13
N LYS A 61 -41.64 -8.14 -0.02
CA LYS A 61 -42.72 -9.09 0.31
C LYS A 61 -43.85 -8.42 1.13
N GLY A 62 -44.38 -7.28 0.69
CA GLY A 62 -45.58 -6.68 1.30
C GLY A 62 -45.69 -5.15 1.35
N ASP A 63 -44.58 -4.39 1.34
CA ASP A 63 -44.59 -2.91 1.18
C ASP A 63 -44.13 -2.53 -0.23
N ILE A 64 -45.05 -2.62 -1.20
CA ILE A 64 -44.76 -2.34 -2.61
C ILE A 64 -44.55 -0.83 -2.87
N ASN A 65 -45.02 0.05 -1.97
CA ASN A 65 -44.94 1.51 -2.12
C ASN A 65 -43.84 2.18 -1.28
N MET A 66 -43.02 1.41 -0.57
CA MET A 66 -41.83 1.86 0.18
C MET A 66 -42.14 2.95 1.23
N ASP A 67 -43.36 2.99 1.76
CA ASP A 67 -43.79 3.98 2.75
C ASP A 67 -43.50 3.56 4.20
N ARG A 68 -42.88 2.38 4.38
CA ARG A 68 -42.54 1.76 5.66
C ARG A 68 -43.78 1.42 6.50
N SER A 69 -44.95 1.26 5.88
CA SER A 69 -46.23 0.97 6.54
C SER A 69 -46.78 -0.40 6.12
N SER A 70 -46.35 -1.47 6.80
CA SER A 70 -46.89 -2.81 6.58
C SER A 70 -48.10 -3.07 7.50
N SER A 71 -49.31 -2.63 7.11
CA SER A 71 -50.53 -2.77 7.95
C SER A 71 -51.25 -4.12 7.83
N THR A 72 -50.69 -5.11 7.13
CA THR A 72 -51.37 -6.38 6.84
C THR A 72 -50.91 -7.50 7.79
N ALA A 73 -51.84 -8.06 8.57
CA ALA A 73 -51.57 -9.22 9.42
C ALA A 73 -51.24 -10.48 8.59
N GLY A 74 -50.23 -11.26 8.99
CA GLY A 74 -49.84 -12.52 8.32
C GLY A 74 -48.76 -12.41 7.25
N LEU A 75 -48.04 -11.27 7.18
CA LEU A 75 -46.95 -11.02 6.22
C LEU A 75 -45.74 -11.96 6.38
N ILE A 76 -45.47 -12.38 7.62
CA ILE A 76 -44.37 -13.30 7.93
C ILE A 76 -44.93 -14.73 7.91
N LEU A 77 -44.57 -15.49 6.88
CA LEU A 77 -44.92 -16.90 6.78
C LEU A 77 -44.16 -17.70 7.83
N THR A 78 -44.78 -17.93 8.98
CA THR A 78 -44.29 -18.82 10.03
C THR A 78 -44.58 -20.29 9.66
N ASN A 79 -43.78 -21.22 10.19
CA ASN A 79 -43.88 -22.67 9.87
C ASN A 79 -43.60 -23.05 8.40
N SER A 80 -42.88 -22.22 7.65
CA SER A 80 -42.37 -22.61 6.34
C SER A 80 -41.27 -23.65 6.48
N GLN A 81 -41.40 -24.78 5.79
CA GLN A 81 -40.33 -25.79 5.72
C GLN A 81 -39.05 -25.24 5.08
N MET A 82 -39.18 -24.24 4.20
CA MET A 82 -38.08 -23.55 3.53
C MET A 82 -37.50 -22.40 4.38
N TYR A 83 -38.34 -21.73 5.16
CA TYR A 83 -37.96 -20.63 6.06
C TYR A 83 -38.42 -20.94 7.50
N PRO A 84 -37.71 -21.82 8.23
CA PRO A 84 -38.14 -22.25 9.58
C PRO A 84 -38.20 -21.09 10.57
N GLY A 85 -37.38 -20.06 10.35
CA GLY A 85 -37.39 -18.82 11.12
C GLY A 85 -38.49 -17.85 10.72
N GLY A 86 -39.23 -18.07 9.63
CA GLY A 86 -40.14 -17.08 9.05
C GLY A 86 -39.57 -16.41 7.79
N THR A 87 -40.44 -15.92 6.91
CA THR A 87 -40.02 -15.08 5.77
C THR A 87 -39.94 -13.62 6.20
N TRP A 88 -38.78 -13.00 6.03
CA TRP A 88 -38.52 -11.63 6.47
C TRP A 88 -38.35 -10.68 5.28
N GLU A 89 -38.91 -9.48 5.42
CA GLU A 89 -38.54 -8.27 4.68
C GLU A 89 -37.70 -7.37 5.62
N TYR A 90 -38.00 -6.07 5.72
CA TYR A 90 -37.46 -5.08 6.66
C TYR A 90 -37.73 -5.38 8.16
N ASN A 91 -38.82 -6.08 8.49
CA ASN A 91 -39.29 -6.23 9.88
C ASN A 91 -38.64 -7.42 10.65
N ASN A 92 -37.39 -7.77 10.37
CA ASN A 92 -36.69 -8.73 11.22
C ASN A 92 -36.38 -8.07 12.58
N PRO A 93 -36.90 -8.58 13.72
CA PRO A 93 -36.75 -7.96 15.04
C PRO A 93 -35.29 -7.79 15.50
N ASN A 94 -34.36 -8.52 14.88
CA ASN A 94 -32.93 -8.50 15.20
C ASN A 94 -32.09 -7.87 14.07
N ALA A 95 -32.70 -7.18 13.10
CA ALA A 95 -31.98 -6.49 12.04
C ALA A 95 -31.26 -5.25 12.55
N LEU A 96 -30.18 -4.86 11.85
CA LEU A 96 -29.62 -3.52 12.01
C LEU A 96 -30.62 -2.48 11.46
N PRO A 97 -30.64 -1.25 12.00
CA PRO A 97 -31.42 -0.15 11.42
C PRO A 97 -31.12 0.01 9.92
N ASP A 98 -32.17 0.16 9.11
CA ASP A 98 -32.08 0.32 7.65
C ASP A 98 -31.39 -0.86 6.89
N GLU A 99 -31.37 -2.08 7.46
CA GLU A 99 -30.94 -3.29 6.75
C GLU A 99 -32.04 -3.80 5.80
N GLY A 100 -31.72 -3.94 4.52
CA GLY A 100 -32.60 -4.50 3.47
C GLY A 100 -32.17 -5.88 2.96
N HIS A 101 -30.91 -6.27 3.21
CA HIS A 101 -30.25 -7.40 2.57
C HIS A 101 -30.17 -8.65 3.45
N PHE A 102 -31.31 -9.31 3.60
CA PHE A 102 -31.43 -10.53 4.40
C PHE A 102 -30.94 -11.78 3.66
N TYR A 103 -30.79 -12.90 4.40
CA TYR A 103 -30.48 -14.19 3.81
C TYR A 103 -31.63 -14.66 2.91
N MET A 104 -31.37 -14.77 1.62
CA MET A 104 -32.31 -15.23 0.60
C MET A 104 -31.73 -16.44 -0.15
N GLU A 105 -32.61 -17.29 -0.66
CA GLU A 105 -32.21 -18.43 -1.48
C GLU A 105 -31.47 -17.91 -2.71
N CYS A 106 -30.29 -18.45 -2.98
CA CYS A 106 -29.41 -18.00 -4.05
C CYS A 106 -29.15 -16.48 -4.04
N SER A 107 -29.13 -15.86 -2.85
CA SER A 107 -28.88 -14.42 -2.64
C SER A 107 -29.75 -13.50 -3.50
N ASN A 108 -30.93 -13.97 -3.92
CA ASN A 108 -31.82 -13.26 -4.85
C ASN A 108 -31.14 -12.89 -6.18
N ALA A 109 -30.05 -13.58 -6.53
CA ALA A 109 -29.21 -13.34 -7.71
C ALA A 109 -28.96 -14.63 -8.51
N GLY A 110 -29.88 -15.58 -8.40
CA GLY A 110 -29.84 -16.83 -9.16
C GLY A 110 -31.13 -17.62 -8.99
N LEU A 111 -31.29 -18.64 -9.85
CA LEU A 111 -32.39 -19.58 -9.79
C LEU A 111 -31.92 -20.86 -9.10
N CYS A 112 -32.74 -21.40 -8.20
CA CYS A 112 -32.44 -22.69 -7.58
C CYS A 112 -32.80 -23.84 -8.54
N ASP A 113 -31.82 -24.67 -8.91
CA ASP A 113 -32.10 -25.96 -9.53
C ASP A 113 -32.56 -26.94 -8.45
N ARG A 114 -33.86 -27.22 -8.46
CA ARG A 114 -34.53 -28.06 -7.46
C ARG A 114 -34.12 -29.54 -7.53
N SER A 115 -33.52 -30.00 -8.63
CA SER A 115 -33.07 -31.39 -8.75
C SER A 115 -31.71 -31.62 -8.08
N THR A 116 -30.81 -30.64 -8.20
CA THR A 116 -29.44 -30.71 -7.67
C THR A 116 -29.27 -29.98 -6.34
N GLY A 117 -30.13 -29.01 -6.05
CA GLY A 117 -30.01 -28.12 -4.87
C GLY A 117 -28.89 -27.09 -5.05
N LEU A 118 -28.46 -26.84 -6.29
CA LEU A 118 -27.43 -25.86 -6.62
C LEU A 118 -28.06 -24.58 -7.19
N CYS A 119 -27.47 -23.43 -6.84
CA CYS A 119 -27.87 -22.16 -7.41
C CYS A 119 -27.27 -21.94 -8.80
N GLN A 120 -28.13 -21.64 -9.77
CA GLN A 120 -27.76 -21.15 -11.10
C GLN A 120 -27.71 -19.62 -11.06
N CYS A 121 -26.52 -19.07 -10.85
CA CYS A 121 -26.33 -17.64 -10.69
C CYS A 121 -26.61 -16.86 -11.98
N PHE A 122 -27.20 -15.68 -11.83
CA PHE A 122 -27.35 -14.75 -12.94
C PHE A 122 -25.97 -14.21 -13.39
N PRO A 123 -25.85 -13.76 -14.66
CA PRO A 123 -24.61 -13.16 -15.14
C PRO A 123 -24.12 -12.05 -14.22
N GLY A 124 -22.82 -12.08 -13.89
CA GLY A 124 -22.21 -11.12 -12.97
C GLY A 124 -22.28 -11.51 -11.49
N PHE A 125 -22.83 -12.68 -11.14
CA PHE A 125 -22.85 -13.21 -9.78
C PHE A 125 -22.25 -14.61 -9.71
N GLU A 126 -21.59 -14.92 -8.59
CA GLU A 126 -20.96 -16.20 -8.38
C GLU A 126 -20.95 -16.64 -6.91
N GLY A 127 -20.41 -17.82 -6.66
CA GLY A 127 -20.41 -18.48 -5.35
C GLY A 127 -21.54 -19.49 -5.20
N SER A 128 -21.47 -20.29 -4.14
CA SER A 128 -22.42 -21.38 -3.88
C SER A 128 -23.87 -20.94 -3.70
N SER A 129 -24.09 -19.69 -3.30
CA SER A 129 -25.40 -19.06 -3.18
C SER A 129 -25.51 -17.79 -4.02
N CYS A 130 -24.66 -17.59 -5.03
CA CYS A 130 -24.61 -16.36 -5.83
C CYS A 130 -24.38 -15.09 -4.98
N GLN A 131 -23.71 -15.26 -3.83
CA GLN A 131 -23.64 -14.25 -2.77
C GLN A 131 -22.66 -13.11 -3.02
N ARG A 132 -21.85 -13.20 -4.07
CA ARG A 132 -20.87 -12.17 -4.43
C ARG A 132 -20.95 -11.84 -5.90
N ALA A 133 -20.61 -10.60 -6.25
CA ALA A 133 -20.41 -10.20 -7.63
C ALA A 133 -19.24 -10.98 -8.23
N ALA A 134 -19.32 -11.32 -9.51
CA ALA A 134 -18.20 -11.90 -10.24
C ALA A 134 -17.16 -10.81 -10.53
N CYS A 135 -15.88 -11.14 -10.36
CA CYS A 135 -14.83 -10.28 -10.88
C CYS A 135 -14.81 -10.32 -12.40
N ASN A 136 -14.61 -9.17 -13.04
CA ASN A 136 -14.46 -9.06 -14.49
C ASN A 136 -13.37 -10.02 -14.98
N ASN A 137 -13.71 -10.86 -15.96
CA ASN A 137 -12.82 -11.85 -16.57
C ASN A 137 -12.05 -12.72 -15.57
N ALA A 138 -12.58 -12.92 -14.35
CA ALA A 138 -11.90 -13.57 -13.24
C ALA A 138 -10.45 -13.06 -13.03
N CYS A 139 -10.25 -11.74 -13.16
CA CYS A 139 -8.96 -11.06 -13.06
C CYS A 139 -7.91 -11.54 -14.09
N ASN A 140 -8.34 -12.06 -15.24
CA ASN A 140 -7.51 -12.56 -16.34
C ASN A 140 -6.39 -13.53 -15.92
N GLN A 141 -6.55 -14.22 -14.79
CA GLN A 141 -5.49 -15.08 -14.19
C GLN A 141 -4.18 -14.33 -13.85
N HIS A 142 -4.25 -13.01 -13.73
CA HIS A 142 -3.14 -12.12 -13.37
C HIS A 142 -3.48 -11.30 -12.12
N GLY A 143 -4.29 -11.89 -11.24
CA GLY A 143 -4.71 -11.29 -10.01
C GLY A 143 -5.68 -12.17 -9.24
N VAL A 144 -6.04 -11.69 -8.05
CA VAL A 144 -6.94 -12.39 -7.13
C VAL A 144 -8.19 -11.56 -6.91
N CYS A 145 -9.34 -12.18 -7.14
CA CYS A 145 -10.65 -11.60 -6.85
C CYS A 145 -10.87 -11.50 -5.34
N LYS A 146 -11.04 -10.29 -4.82
CA LYS A 146 -11.26 -10.01 -3.39
C LYS A 146 -12.42 -9.04 -3.19
N SER A 147 -13.02 -9.09 -2.00
CA SER A 147 -14.08 -8.16 -1.64
C SER A 147 -13.53 -6.75 -1.46
N ILE A 148 -14.33 -5.72 -1.73
CA ILE A 148 -13.89 -4.33 -1.59
C ILE A 148 -13.52 -3.99 -0.16
N GLY A 149 -14.19 -4.61 0.83
CA GLY A 149 -13.82 -4.54 2.24
C GLY A 149 -12.40 -5.04 2.49
N PHE A 150 -12.05 -6.21 1.95
CA PHE A 150 -10.68 -6.75 2.01
C PHE A 150 -9.68 -5.84 1.28
N ILE A 151 -10.04 -5.31 0.10
CA ILE A 151 -9.16 -4.40 -0.66
C ILE A 151 -8.88 -3.12 0.13
N ALA A 152 -9.88 -2.56 0.81
CA ALA A 152 -9.72 -1.37 1.64
C ALA A 152 -8.85 -1.66 2.88
N SER A 153 -9.12 -2.76 3.59
CA SER A 153 -8.33 -3.15 4.78
C SER A 153 -6.88 -3.51 4.45
N ASN A 154 -6.64 -4.03 3.24
CA ASN A 154 -5.32 -4.41 2.74
C ASN A 154 -4.79 -3.43 1.67
N GLY A 155 -5.32 -2.20 1.68
CA GLY A 155 -4.87 -1.12 0.80
C GLY A 155 -3.43 -0.72 1.08
N ASP A 156 -3.01 -0.74 2.35
CA ASP A 156 -1.61 -0.60 2.71
C ASP A 156 -0.85 -1.91 2.45
N ARG A 157 0.02 -1.87 1.45
CA ARG A 157 0.91 -2.98 1.08
C ARG A 157 2.24 -2.95 1.82
N SER A 158 2.44 -2.06 2.81
CA SER A 158 3.67 -1.93 3.58
C SER A 158 4.10 -3.20 4.32
N LEU A 159 3.15 -4.07 4.66
CA LEU A 159 3.37 -5.38 5.28
C LEU A 159 3.11 -6.56 4.33
N SER A 160 2.77 -6.30 3.07
CA SER A 160 2.53 -7.35 2.10
C SER A 160 3.85 -7.89 1.55
N ILE A 161 3.84 -9.10 1.00
CA ILE A 161 4.99 -9.66 0.28
C ILE A 161 5.09 -9.01 -1.11
N THR A 162 3.97 -8.56 -1.69
CA THR A 162 3.94 -7.92 -3.00
C THR A 162 3.11 -6.64 -2.99
N GLY A 163 3.31 -5.80 -4.01
CA GLY A 163 2.64 -4.53 -4.21
C GLY A 163 3.39 -3.35 -3.60
N ASN A 164 3.24 -2.20 -4.24
CA ASN A 164 3.80 -0.93 -3.79
C ASN A 164 2.74 -0.16 -2.99
N PRO A 165 2.98 0.16 -1.70
CA PRO A 165 2.00 0.86 -0.88
C PRO A 165 1.74 2.32 -1.32
N LYS A 166 2.58 2.91 -2.20
CA LYS A 166 2.50 4.32 -2.69
C LYS A 166 1.76 5.25 -1.70
N ASP A 167 0.69 5.91 -2.15
CA ASP A 167 -0.20 6.76 -1.33
C ASP A 167 -1.40 6.00 -0.76
N LYS A 168 -1.43 4.67 -0.89
CA LYS A 168 -2.51 3.83 -0.38
C LYS A 168 -2.29 3.53 1.10
N VAL A 169 -3.29 3.81 1.91
CA VAL A 169 -3.33 3.48 3.33
C VAL A 169 -4.50 2.55 3.60
N SER A 170 -4.35 1.68 4.60
CA SER A 170 -5.44 0.80 5.03
C SER A 170 -6.61 1.65 5.51
N THR A 171 -7.81 1.34 5.05
CA THR A 171 -9.05 2.02 5.44
C THR A 171 -10.11 0.98 5.70
N THR A 172 -10.97 1.22 6.68
CA THR A 172 -12.13 0.37 6.94
C THR A 172 -13.24 0.74 5.97
N TYR A 173 -13.73 -0.25 5.22
CA TYR A 173 -14.94 -0.13 4.42
C TYR A 173 -15.96 -1.14 4.93
N ASP A 174 -16.95 -0.66 5.68
CA ASP A 174 -17.95 -1.44 6.41
C ASP A 174 -19.39 -1.20 5.92
N LEU A 175 -19.54 -0.66 4.71
CA LEU A 175 -20.83 -0.52 4.05
C LEU A 175 -21.41 -1.89 3.63
N TRP A 176 -22.69 -1.92 3.30
CA TRP A 176 -23.46 -3.15 3.05
C TRP A 176 -22.87 -4.07 1.96
N ASP A 177 -22.15 -3.49 1.01
CA ASP A 177 -21.57 -4.19 -0.14
C ASP A 177 -20.11 -4.60 0.08
N ALA A 178 -19.54 -4.35 1.27
CA ALA A 178 -18.14 -4.62 1.59
C ALA A 178 -17.70 -6.05 1.25
N GLU A 179 -18.57 -7.04 1.46
CA GLU A 179 -18.31 -8.47 1.18
C GLU A 179 -19.02 -9.01 -0.07
N LYS A 180 -19.71 -8.15 -0.82
CA LYS A 180 -20.49 -8.51 -2.02
C LYS A 180 -19.88 -7.96 -3.29
N THR A 181 -19.44 -6.70 -3.24
CA THR A 181 -18.71 -6.05 -4.32
C THR A 181 -17.30 -6.61 -4.35
N MET A 182 -16.92 -7.14 -5.51
CA MET A 182 -15.62 -7.76 -5.73
C MET A 182 -14.78 -6.91 -6.67
N GLY A 183 -13.47 -6.88 -6.42
CA GLY A 183 -12.47 -6.24 -7.27
C GLY A 183 -11.25 -7.12 -7.46
N CYS A 184 -10.50 -6.85 -8.52
CA CYS A 184 -9.26 -7.55 -8.79
C CYS A 184 -8.08 -6.87 -8.11
N ILE A 185 -7.32 -7.64 -7.32
CA ILE A 185 -5.98 -7.27 -6.89
C ILE A 185 -5.03 -7.88 -7.89
N CYS A 186 -4.41 -7.05 -8.72
CA CYS A 186 -3.50 -7.52 -9.76
C CYS A 186 -2.16 -7.98 -9.18
N ASP A 187 -1.60 -9.00 -9.81
CA ASP A 187 -0.22 -9.39 -9.61
C ASP A 187 0.71 -8.27 -10.10
N PRO A 188 1.93 -8.14 -9.56
CA PRO A 188 2.88 -7.15 -10.04
C PRO A 188 3.09 -7.26 -11.55
N TRP A 189 3.32 -6.12 -12.19
CA TRP A 189 3.35 -5.93 -13.65
C TRP A 189 1.99 -5.98 -14.37
N PHE A 190 0.89 -6.25 -13.66
CA PHE A 190 -0.46 -6.16 -14.23
C PHE A 190 -1.27 -5.05 -13.55
N GLU A 191 -2.12 -4.40 -14.32
CA GLU A 191 -2.95 -3.29 -13.87
C GLU A 191 -4.30 -3.26 -14.61
N GLY A 192 -5.14 -2.30 -14.22
CA GLY A 192 -6.50 -2.17 -14.73
C GLY A 192 -7.53 -2.88 -13.86
N PRO A 193 -8.83 -2.70 -14.17
CA PRO A 193 -9.93 -3.19 -13.33
C PRO A 193 -10.03 -4.73 -13.30
N ASP A 194 -9.51 -5.40 -14.33
CA ASP A 194 -9.54 -6.85 -14.48
C ASP A 194 -8.13 -7.46 -14.65
N CYS A 195 -7.07 -6.68 -14.41
CA CYS A 195 -5.68 -7.11 -14.55
C CYS A 195 -5.27 -7.58 -15.96
N SER A 196 -6.01 -7.18 -17.01
CA SER A 196 -5.67 -7.50 -18.40
C SER A 196 -4.50 -6.69 -18.96
N ARG A 197 -4.18 -5.55 -18.35
CA ARG A 197 -3.18 -4.61 -18.88
C ARG A 197 -1.83 -4.85 -18.23
N ARG A 198 -0.77 -4.95 -19.02
CA ARG A 198 0.61 -4.96 -18.53
C ARG A 198 1.07 -3.54 -18.21
N SER A 199 1.72 -3.38 -17.07
CA SER A 199 2.40 -2.14 -16.70
C SER A 199 3.66 -2.00 -17.54
N CYS A 200 3.79 -0.88 -18.26
CA CYS A 200 5.03 -0.58 -18.97
C CYS A 200 6.11 -0.06 -18.04
N LYS A 201 7.37 -0.20 -18.49
CA LYS A 201 8.53 0.37 -17.84
C LYS A 201 8.36 1.86 -17.56
N VAL A 202 8.88 2.29 -16.41
CA VAL A 202 8.98 3.69 -16.04
C VAL A 202 10.43 4.14 -16.17
N GLY A 203 10.64 5.42 -16.37
CA GLY A 203 11.95 6.03 -16.43
C GLY A 203 11.88 7.50 -16.10
N VAL A 204 13.05 8.10 -15.90
CA VAL A 204 13.18 9.55 -15.74
C VAL A 204 13.03 10.18 -17.12
N ASP A 205 12.22 11.22 -17.21
CA ASP A 205 12.13 12.03 -18.42
C ASP A 205 13.48 12.72 -18.70
N PRO A 206 14.16 12.44 -19.82
CA PRO A 206 15.46 13.05 -20.13
C PRO A 206 15.42 14.58 -20.22
N LEU A 207 14.24 15.20 -20.43
CA LEU A 207 14.12 16.66 -20.44
C LEU A 207 14.01 17.27 -19.04
N TYR A 208 13.84 16.46 -18.00
CA TYR A 208 13.70 16.95 -16.63
C TYR A 208 15.00 17.51 -16.05
N GLU A 209 16.16 17.10 -16.56
CA GLU A 209 17.47 17.71 -16.22
C GLU A 209 17.51 19.23 -16.47
N ALA A 210 16.67 19.75 -17.37
CA ALA A 210 16.56 21.19 -17.63
C ALA A 210 15.77 21.95 -16.54
N ALA A 211 15.06 21.26 -15.65
CA ALA A 211 14.17 21.82 -14.64
C ALA A 211 14.53 21.43 -13.20
N GLY A 212 15.62 20.68 -12.97
CA GLY A 212 16.04 20.21 -11.66
C GLY A 212 16.86 18.92 -11.73
N TYR A 213 17.22 18.35 -10.58
CA TYR A 213 17.88 17.04 -10.52
C TYR A 213 16.84 15.95 -10.21
N PRO A 214 16.87 14.79 -10.92
CA PRO A 214 16.04 13.63 -10.57
C PRO A 214 16.43 13.10 -9.20
N ILE A 215 15.41 12.88 -8.37
CA ILE A 215 15.59 12.25 -7.07
C ILE A 215 15.31 10.77 -7.26
N TYR A 216 16.34 9.96 -7.05
CA TYR A 216 16.26 8.50 -7.08
C TYR A 216 15.95 7.97 -5.67
N GLU A 217 15.37 6.78 -5.58
CA GLU A 217 15.15 6.16 -4.26
C GLU A 217 16.51 5.80 -3.66
N THR A 218 16.80 6.40 -2.50
CA THR A 218 17.98 6.07 -1.72
C THR A 218 17.61 5.61 -0.32
N PHE A 219 18.35 4.65 0.19
CA PHE A 219 18.07 3.99 1.45
C PHE A 219 19.37 3.58 2.14
N ASN A 220 19.31 3.52 3.47
CA ASN A 220 20.45 3.14 4.29
C ASN A 220 20.24 1.75 4.86
N ILE A 221 21.28 0.93 4.82
CA ILE A 221 21.31 -0.43 5.35
C ILE A 221 22.20 -0.42 6.60
N TYR A 222 21.61 -0.81 7.72
CA TYR A 222 22.32 -1.07 8.97
C TYR A 222 22.35 -2.57 9.20
N ALA A 223 23.54 -3.15 9.27
CA ALA A 223 23.74 -4.53 9.67
C ALA A 223 24.98 -4.58 10.56
N ALA A 224 24.79 -4.31 11.85
CA ALA A 224 25.89 -4.11 12.78
C ALA A 224 25.59 -4.68 14.16
N ILE A 225 26.66 -4.85 14.94
CA ILE A 225 26.59 -5.13 16.36
C ILE A 225 27.13 -3.94 17.14
N VAL A 226 26.57 -3.70 18.33
CA VAL A 226 27.14 -2.82 19.33
C VAL A 226 28.04 -3.69 20.22
N PRO A 227 29.37 -3.72 19.98
CA PRO A 227 30.27 -4.48 20.82
C PRO A 227 30.29 -3.90 22.23
N THR A 228 29.80 -4.66 23.19
CA THR A 228 30.40 -4.65 24.53
C THR A 228 31.86 -5.12 24.38
N ALA A 229 32.79 -4.65 25.22
CA ALA A 229 34.26 -4.81 25.12
C ALA A 229 34.84 -6.24 24.86
N THR A 230 34.00 -7.26 24.67
CA THR A 230 34.31 -8.66 24.42
C THR A 230 33.74 -9.23 23.11
N LYS A 231 32.98 -8.47 22.30
CA LYS A 231 32.28 -9.00 21.11
C LYS A 231 32.89 -8.47 19.81
N THR A 232 33.32 -9.34 18.91
CA THR A 232 33.78 -8.99 17.56
C THR A 232 32.98 -9.78 16.53
N ILE A 233 32.60 -9.15 15.41
CA ILE A 233 31.75 -9.80 14.41
C ILE A 233 32.46 -11.00 13.77
N ASP A 234 31.81 -12.15 13.74
CA ASP A 234 32.31 -13.36 13.06
C ASP A 234 31.67 -13.47 11.67
N PRO A 235 32.44 -13.31 10.57
CA PRO A 235 31.91 -13.36 9.21
C PRO A 235 31.44 -14.76 8.79
N THR A 236 31.81 -15.83 9.50
CA THR A 236 31.35 -17.19 9.16
C THR A 236 29.92 -17.45 9.63
N THR A 237 29.47 -16.73 10.64
CA THR A 237 28.15 -16.89 11.26
C THR A 237 27.26 -15.65 11.15
N SER A 238 27.84 -14.49 10.79
CA SER A 238 27.14 -13.22 10.65
C SER A 238 26.71 -12.96 9.21
N TRP A 239 25.40 -12.84 8.99
CA TRP A 239 24.83 -12.57 7.68
C TRP A 239 23.50 -11.82 7.79
N ILE A 240 23.18 -11.10 6.73
CA ILE A 240 21.87 -10.47 6.53
C ILE A 240 21.30 -10.91 5.19
N GLN A 241 19.98 -11.04 5.12
CA GLN A 241 19.26 -11.32 3.90
C GLN A 241 18.19 -10.25 3.70
N LEU A 242 18.19 -9.64 2.52
CA LEU A 242 17.30 -8.53 2.20
C LEU A 242 16.16 -9.03 1.32
N ARG A 243 14.97 -8.48 1.56
CA ARG A 243 13.88 -8.50 0.59
C ARG A 243 13.81 -7.13 -0.07
N VAL A 244 13.89 -7.14 -1.40
CA VAL A 244 13.96 -5.96 -2.25
C VAL A 244 12.73 -5.95 -3.14
N TYR A 245 12.21 -4.76 -3.46
CA TYR A 245 11.03 -4.61 -4.30
C TYR A 245 11.39 -3.88 -5.58
N ASP A 246 10.77 -4.25 -6.71
CA ASP A 246 10.80 -3.42 -7.91
C ASP A 246 9.79 -2.25 -7.81
N TYR A 247 9.74 -1.42 -8.85
CA TYR A 247 8.81 -0.30 -8.93
C TYR A 247 7.33 -0.75 -8.88
N TYR A 248 7.01 -1.92 -9.45
CA TYR A 248 5.67 -2.50 -9.57
C TYR A 248 5.23 -3.27 -8.32
N GLY A 249 6.15 -3.50 -7.38
CA GLY A 249 5.92 -4.16 -6.11
C GLY A 249 6.18 -5.67 -6.14
N GLU A 250 6.83 -6.23 -7.16
CA GLU A 250 7.33 -7.60 -7.08
C GLU A 250 8.48 -7.67 -6.09
N SER A 251 8.56 -8.73 -5.29
CA SER A 251 9.58 -8.89 -4.27
C SER A 251 10.61 -9.95 -4.63
N TYR A 252 11.87 -9.67 -4.29
CA TYR A 252 13.00 -10.53 -4.55
C TYR A 252 13.84 -10.68 -3.28
N LEU A 253 14.36 -11.88 -3.05
CA LEU A 253 15.26 -12.14 -1.93
C LEU A 253 16.71 -12.17 -2.44
N THR A 254 17.59 -11.46 -1.75
CA THR A 254 19.02 -11.61 -1.97
C THR A 254 19.49 -12.98 -1.46
N GLU A 255 20.68 -13.40 -1.90
CA GLU A 255 21.42 -14.41 -1.15
C GLU A 255 21.79 -13.87 0.25
N ARG A 256 22.29 -14.74 1.12
CA ARG A 256 22.80 -14.34 2.43
C ARG A 256 24.07 -13.51 2.24
N ILE A 257 24.02 -12.26 2.64
CA ILE A 257 25.12 -11.32 2.56
C ILE A 257 25.91 -11.44 3.86
N THR A 258 27.14 -11.94 3.77
CA THR A 258 28.05 -12.02 4.92
C THR A 258 28.35 -10.62 5.46
N VAL A 259 28.10 -10.41 6.75
CA VAL A 259 28.43 -9.16 7.43
C VAL A 259 29.80 -9.28 8.07
N MET A 260 30.65 -8.28 7.85
CA MET A 260 32.03 -8.23 8.31
C MET A 260 32.30 -6.94 9.08
N ASP A 261 33.45 -6.88 9.73
CA ASP A 261 33.96 -5.67 10.38
C ASP A 261 34.32 -4.64 9.29
N ASP A 262 33.71 -3.44 9.35
CA ASP A 262 33.97 -2.37 8.38
C ASP A 262 35.32 -1.66 8.58
N THR A 263 36.05 -1.99 9.65
CA THR A 263 37.43 -1.56 9.86
C THR A 263 38.45 -2.55 9.31
N ALA A 264 38.02 -3.75 8.90
CA ALA A 264 38.93 -4.76 8.35
C ALA A 264 39.45 -4.37 6.97
N ALA A 265 40.73 -4.62 6.72
CA ALA A 265 41.39 -4.24 5.48
C ALA A 265 40.73 -4.91 4.25
N GLY A 266 40.35 -4.09 3.25
CA GLY A 266 39.73 -4.56 2.01
C GLY A 266 38.23 -4.83 2.10
N VAL A 267 37.60 -4.59 3.25
CA VAL A 267 36.14 -4.64 3.38
C VAL A 267 35.56 -3.28 2.98
N ASN A 268 34.72 -3.27 1.95
CA ASN A 268 33.91 -2.11 1.58
C ASN A 268 32.44 -2.55 1.55
N SER A 269 31.69 -2.14 2.58
CA SER A 269 30.30 -2.58 2.75
C SER A 269 29.41 -2.16 1.58
N GLY A 270 29.63 -0.96 1.02
CA GLY A 270 28.93 -0.47 -0.16
C GLY A 270 29.10 -1.41 -1.36
N THR A 271 30.33 -1.78 -1.69
CA THR A 271 30.64 -2.66 -2.83
C THR A 271 30.05 -4.06 -2.65
N ILE A 272 30.14 -4.62 -1.44
CA ILE A 272 29.57 -5.95 -1.13
C ILE A 272 28.05 -5.93 -1.32
N LEU A 273 27.38 -4.92 -0.78
CA LEU A 273 25.92 -4.76 -0.88
C LEU A 273 25.50 -4.48 -2.33
N GLN A 274 26.25 -3.66 -3.06
CA GLN A 274 26.01 -3.39 -4.47
C GLN A 274 26.04 -4.67 -5.30
N ASN A 275 27.06 -5.52 -5.09
CA ASN A 275 27.20 -6.78 -5.82
C ASN A 275 26.07 -7.76 -5.47
N ALA A 276 25.66 -7.82 -4.20
CA ALA A 276 24.53 -8.65 -3.77
C ALA A 276 23.21 -8.23 -4.43
N LEU A 277 22.97 -6.93 -4.60
CA LEU A 277 21.79 -6.41 -5.28
C LEU A 277 21.83 -6.66 -6.81
N LYS A 278 23.01 -6.53 -7.45
CA LYS A 278 23.21 -6.84 -8.87
C LYS A 278 23.14 -8.34 -9.19
N ALA A 279 23.41 -9.19 -8.20
CA ALA A 279 23.34 -10.65 -8.34
C ALA A 279 21.90 -11.19 -8.34
N LEU A 280 20.89 -10.34 -8.11
CA LEU A 280 19.49 -10.75 -8.20
C LEU A 280 19.17 -11.28 -9.61
N PRO A 281 18.32 -12.32 -9.74
CA PRO A 281 18.05 -12.97 -11.02
C PRO A 281 17.56 -12.01 -12.11
N ASN A 282 17.78 -12.36 -13.38
CA ASN A 282 17.27 -11.64 -14.55
C ASN A 282 17.67 -10.16 -14.67
N GLY A 283 18.68 -9.71 -13.91
CA GLY A 283 19.15 -8.33 -14.00
C GLY A 283 18.09 -7.29 -13.61
N ILE A 284 17.20 -7.64 -12.67
CA ILE A 284 16.11 -6.77 -12.18
C ILE A 284 16.62 -5.37 -11.81
N PHE A 285 17.82 -5.31 -11.22
CA PHE A 285 18.57 -4.09 -10.96
C PHE A 285 19.91 -4.16 -11.69
N SER A 286 19.97 -3.65 -12.93
CA SER A 286 21.20 -3.61 -13.71
C SER A 286 22.15 -2.50 -13.26
N SER A 287 21.61 -1.42 -12.69
CA SER A 287 22.29 -0.25 -12.14
C SER A 287 21.76 0.08 -10.74
N VAL A 288 22.59 -0.26 -9.77
CA VAL A 288 22.49 0.13 -8.36
C VAL A 288 23.86 0.58 -7.92
N THR A 289 23.91 1.65 -7.13
CA THR A 289 25.14 2.19 -6.55
C THR A 289 25.01 2.22 -5.05
N CYS A 290 26.02 1.72 -4.34
CA CYS A 290 26.08 1.77 -2.89
C CYS A 290 27.41 2.35 -2.41
N TRP A 291 27.35 3.12 -1.34
CA TRP A 291 28.47 3.82 -0.71
C TRP A 291 28.59 3.40 0.75
N GLU A 292 29.81 3.26 1.24
CA GLU A 292 30.04 3.04 2.67
C GLU A 292 29.99 4.35 3.45
N SER A 293 29.78 4.28 4.77
CA SER A 293 29.63 5.47 5.63
C SER A 293 30.78 6.48 5.58
N THR A 294 31.98 6.06 5.17
CA THR A 294 33.20 6.86 5.09
C THR A 294 33.42 7.52 3.74
N ASP A 295 32.60 7.22 2.73
CA ASP A 295 32.77 7.81 1.40
C ASP A 295 32.49 9.33 1.43
N ALA A 296 33.42 10.11 0.87
CA ALA A 296 33.35 11.58 0.83
C ALA A 296 32.12 12.13 0.07
N ASN A 297 31.47 11.29 -0.74
CA ASN A 297 30.29 11.61 -1.54
C ASN A 297 29.04 10.83 -1.10
N THR A 298 29.01 10.29 0.13
CA THR A 298 27.81 9.61 0.65
C THR A 298 26.59 10.53 0.55
N PRO A 299 25.45 10.02 0.04
CA PRO A 299 24.26 10.84 -0.10
C PRO A 299 23.67 11.32 1.25
N SER A 300 23.98 10.63 2.36
CA SER A 300 23.49 10.92 3.72
C SER A 300 24.59 10.85 4.77
N LEU A 301 24.42 11.66 5.82
CA LEU A 301 24.99 11.36 7.13
C LEU A 301 24.19 10.19 7.73
N MET A 302 24.85 9.07 7.99
CA MET A 302 24.27 7.91 8.68
C MET A 302 24.73 7.95 10.15
N PRO A 303 23.84 7.85 11.14
CA PRO A 303 24.25 7.69 12.54
C PRO A 303 24.83 6.30 12.81
N LYS A 304 26.14 6.16 12.59
CA LYS A 304 26.94 5.07 13.14
C LYS A 304 27.21 5.39 14.62
N LEU A 305 26.84 4.50 15.55
CA LEU A 305 27.29 4.69 16.93
C LEU A 305 28.80 4.42 16.97
N ALA A 306 29.54 5.21 17.74
CA ALA A 306 31.01 5.15 17.77
C ALA A 306 31.58 3.78 18.14
N THR A 307 30.81 2.96 18.86
CA THR A 307 31.22 1.61 19.24
C THR A 307 30.87 0.56 18.20
N GLU A 308 29.97 0.82 17.25
CA GLU A 308 29.45 -0.22 16.37
C GLU A 308 30.43 -0.70 15.32
N VAL A 309 30.30 -1.99 15.01
CA VAL A 309 31.08 -2.70 14.01
C VAL A 309 30.12 -3.48 13.12
N GLY A 310 30.27 -3.34 11.80
CA GLY A 310 29.42 -4.02 10.82
C GLY A 310 29.21 -3.18 9.56
N PHE A 311 28.17 -3.50 8.79
CA PHE A 311 27.89 -2.80 7.54
C PHE A 311 27.00 -1.57 7.75
N PHE A 312 27.47 -0.45 7.20
CA PHE A 312 26.78 0.83 7.13
C PHE A 312 26.92 1.35 5.71
N ALA A 313 25.87 1.20 4.92
CA ALA A 313 25.90 1.64 3.53
C ALA A 313 24.62 2.36 3.12
N THR A 314 24.79 3.36 2.26
CA THR A 314 23.68 4.00 1.53
C THR A 314 23.65 3.40 0.13
N CYS A 315 22.48 3.00 -0.35
CA CYS A 315 22.28 2.50 -1.71
C CYS A 315 21.26 3.36 -2.47
N GLN A 316 21.39 3.41 -3.80
CA GLN A 316 20.50 4.10 -4.73
C GLN A 316 20.17 3.20 -5.91
N PHE A 317 18.87 3.09 -6.25
CA PHE A 317 18.42 2.42 -7.47
C PHE A 317 18.38 3.42 -8.64
N ASN A 318 19.22 3.20 -9.65
CA ASN A 318 19.29 4.09 -10.81
C ASN A 318 18.28 3.66 -11.90
N ASP A 319 18.06 2.36 -12.07
CA ASP A 319 17.18 1.81 -13.13
C ASP A 319 15.69 1.81 -12.80
N ASN A 320 15.34 1.81 -11.52
CA ASN A 320 13.96 1.88 -11.06
C ASN A 320 13.74 3.24 -10.40
N PRO A 321 13.65 4.31 -11.19
CA PRO A 321 13.42 5.63 -10.63
C PRO A 321 12.00 5.74 -10.07
N GLY A 322 11.81 6.80 -9.30
CA GLY A 322 10.51 7.12 -8.73
C GLY A 322 10.30 6.46 -7.39
N ARG A 323 9.06 6.50 -6.93
CA ARG A 323 8.75 6.08 -5.56
C ARG A 323 8.66 4.57 -5.45
N MET A 324 9.72 3.98 -4.91
CA MET A 324 9.78 2.55 -4.61
C MET A 324 9.44 2.26 -3.15
N ARG A 325 9.07 1.00 -2.89
CA ARG A 325 9.05 0.48 -1.53
C ARG A 325 10.49 0.25 -1.09
N LEU A 326 10.83 0.72 0.11
CA LEU A 326 12.14 0.44 0.70
C LEU A 326 12.32 -1.07 0.88
N PRO A 327 13.54 -1.59 0.73
CA PRO A 327 13.81 -2.98 1.08
C PRO A 327 13.62 -3.20 2.58
N ASP A 328 13.32 -4.44 2.97
CA ASP A 328 13.21 -4.88 4.35
C ASP A 328 14.24 -5.97 4.67
N VAL A 329 14.60 -6.08 5.95
CA VAL A 329 15.46 -7.16 6.43
C VAL A 329 14.60 -8.40 6.59
N TYR A 330 14.74 -9.35 5.66
CA TYR A 330 13.96 -10.59 5.67
C TYR A 330 14.40 -11.52 6.81
N ALA A 331 15.71 -11.70 6.95
CA ALA A 331 16.31 -12.51 7.99
C ALA A 331 17.74 -12.04 8.26
N TYR A 332 18.22 -12.25 9.47
CA TYR A 332 19.59 -11.97 9.84
C TYR A 332 20.06 -12.91 10.93
N GLN A 333 21.37 -13.07 11.04
CA GLN A 333 22.04 -13.76 12.13
C GLN A 333 23.36 -13.05 12.39
N PHE A 334 23.72 -12.88 13.66
CA PHE A 334 25.03 -12.33 14.03
C PHE A 334 25.68 -13.27 15.02
N GLY A 335 26.95 -13.56 14.81
CA GLY A 335 27.77 -14.32 15.73
C GLY A 335 29.00 -13.52 16.15
N ASP A 336 29.52 -13.91 17.31
CA ASP A 336 30.82 -13.47 17.80
C ASP A 336 31.86 -14.58 17.57
N THR A 337 33.13 -14.20 17.54
CA THR A 337 34.34 -15.04 17.41
C THR A 337 34.41 -16.27 18.34
N SER A 338 33.55 -16.35 19.35
CA SER A 338 33.31 -17.54 20.18
C SER A 338 32.03 -18.29 19.77
N PRO A 339 31.93 -18.75 18.50
CA PRO A 339 30.74 -19.09 17.67
C PRO A 339 29.32 -18.91 18.28
N LYS A 340 29.11 -17.84 19.06
CA LYS A 340 27.91 -17.66 19.87
C LYS A 340 27.00 -16.74 19.12
N LEU A 341 25.81 -17.24 18.80
CA LEU A 341 24.75 -16.43 18.24
C LEU A 341 24.38 -15.32 19.22
N LEU A 342 24.41 -14.09 18.71
CA LEU A 342 24.03 -12.91 19.45
C LEU A 342 22.51 -12.77 19.44
N THR A 343 21.93 -12.41 20.57
CA THR A 343 20.49 -12.13 20.73
C THR A 343 20.21 -10.70 21.18
N SER A 344 21.26 -9.92 21.48
CA SER A 344 21.18 -8.53 21.93
C SER A 344 22.34 -7.71 21.41
N GLY A 345 22.15 -6.38 21.33
CA GLY A 345 23.14 -5.46 20.76
C GLY A 345 23.25 -5.58 19.24
N ILE A 346 22.18 -6.00 18.56
CA ILE A 346 22.12 -6.13 17.10
C ILE A 346 21.31 -4.97 16.54
N ARG A 347 21.80 -4.38 15.45
CA ARG A 347 21.07 -3.41 14.63
C ARG A 347 21.03 -3.92 13.20
N ALA A 348 19.86 -4.42 12.81
CA ALA A 348 19.59 -4.93 11.48
C ALA A 348 18.28 -4.31 10.98
N PHE A 349 18.37 -3.17 10.31
CA PHE A 349 17.21 -2.46 9.79
C PHE A 349 17.60 -1.58 8.60
N ILE A 350 16.58 -1.19 7.84
CA ILE A 350 16.71 -0.26 6.72
C ILE A 350 15.99 1.02 7.06
N THR A 351 16.59 2.16 6.75
CA THR A 351 15.97 3.49 6.89
C THR A 351 15.93 4.17 5.54
N ALA A 352 15.01 5.12 5.35
CA ALA A 352 15.12 6.00 4.20
C ALA A 352 16.18 7.05 4.42
N ASN A 353 16.80 7.42 3.32
CA ASN A 353 17.61 8.62 3.27
C ASN A 353 16.74 9.89 3.26
N ASN A 354 17.37 11.06 3.43
CA ASN A 354 16.74 12.36 3.17
C ASN A 354 16.54 12.65 1.67
N ARG A 355 17.08 11.81 0.78
CA ARG A 355 16.80 11.80 -0.65
C ARG A 355 15.88 10.63 -0.96
N ARG A 356 14.66 10.91 -1.42
CA ARG A 356 13.65 9.89 -1.71
C ARG A 356 13.35 9.87 -3.21
N GLY A 357 13.08 8.70 -3.75
CA GLY A 357 12.49 8.57 -5.07
C GLY A 357 11.07 9.14 -5.05
N GLU A 358 10.83 10.09 -5.94
CA GLU A 358 9.52 10.69 -6.12
C GLU A 358 9.09 10.52 -7.57
N ASP A 359 7.79 10.34 -7.80
CA ASP A 359 7.27 10.32 -9.17
C ASP A 359 7.10 11.76 -9.70
N VAL A 360 6.90 12.71 -8.78
CA VAL A 360 6.57 14.11 -9.03
C VAL A 360 7.49 15.00 -8.21
N ASP A 361 8.13 15.96 -8.86
CA ASP A 361 8.80 17.07 -8.19
C ASP A 361 7.79 18.15 -7.85
N TYR A 362 7.57 18.39 -6.56
CA TYR A 362 6.68 19.44 -6.06
C TYR A 362 7.29 20.85 -6.15
N CYS A 363 8.60 20.95 -6.36
CA CYS A 363 9.35 22.19 -6.46
C CYS A 363 9.96 22.33 -7.86
N ALA A 364 9.13 22.35 -8.91
CA ALA A 364 9.60 22.42 -10.29
C ALA A 364 9.69 23.86 -10.84
N THR A 365 9.37 24.88 -10.04
CA THR A 365 9.41 26.27 -10.49
C THR A 365 10.77 26.90 -10.17
N PRO A 366 11.57 27.32 -11.17
CA PRO A 366 12.85 27.95 -10.91
C PRO A 366 12.66 29.34 -10.30
N SER A 367 13.43 29.65 -9.26
CA SER A 367 13.55 31.03 -8.80
C SER A 367 14.60 31.79 -9.62
N ILE A 368 14.65 33.11 -9.44
CA ILE A 368 15.71 33.97 -9.98
C ILE A 368 16.99 33.95 -9.12
N TYR A 369 17.07 33.04 -8.15
CA TYR A 369 18.12 32.97 -7.14
C TYR A 369 18.92 31.67 -7.26
N THR A 370 20.22 31.77 -7.01
CA THR A 370 21.15 30.65 -6.89
C THR A 370 21.83 30.68 -5.52
N VAL A 371 22.29 29.53 -5.05
CA VAL A 371 23.15 29.42 -3.86
C VAL A 371 24.44 30.23 -4.08
N ALA A 372 24.70 31.25 -3.27
CA ALA A 372 25.84 32.15 -3.47
C ALA A 372 27.18 31.55 -3.02
N ALA A 373 27.17 30.77 -1.95
CA ALA A 373 28.34 30.11 -1.38
C ALA A 373 28.02 28.65 -1.02
N THR A 374 29.02 27.77 -1.14
CA THR A 374 28.86 26.35 -0.80
C THR A 374 28.39 26.21 0.65
N VAL A 375 27.28 25.49 0.84
CA VAL A 375 26.70 25.20 2.17
C VAL A 375 27.09 23.77 2.52
N THR A 376 27.89 23.59 3.56
CA THR A 376 28.36 22.27 4.00
C THR A 376 27.58 21.72 5.19
N THR A 377 27.19 22.58 6.14
CA THR A 377 26.39 22.26 7.32
C THR A 377 25.61 23.50 7.78
N GLY A 378 24.61 23.28 8.65
CA GLY A 378 23.79 24.34 9.26
C GLY A 378 22.51 24.67 8.49
N THR A 379 21.85 25.77 8.87
CA THR A 379 20.53 26.14 8.35
C THR A 379 20.52 27.34 7.41
N ALA A 380 21.63 28.07 7.29
CA ALA A 380 21.67 29.36 6.59
C ALA A 380 22.04 29.22 5.10
N PHE A 381 21.25 29.82 4.24
CA PHE A 381 21.52 29.98 2.81
C PHE A 381 21.79 31.45 2.49
N THR A 382 22.89 31.69 1.78
CA THR A 382 23.13 32.98 1.11
C THR A 382 22.77 32.83 -0.36
N VAL A 383 22.11 33.85 -0.92
CA VAL A 383 21.61 33.79 -2.29
C VAL A 383 22.22 34.87 -3.17
N ALA A 384 22.42 34.52 -4.43
CA ALA A 384 22.85 35.43 -5.49
C ALA A 384 21.73 35.52 -6.55
N THR A 385 21.61 36.66 -7.23
CA THR A 385 20.72 36.81 -8.38
C THR A 385 21.47 37.46 -9.54
N THR A 386 21.07 37.10 -10.75
CA THR A 386 21.56 37.70 -12.00
C THR A 386 20.67 38.85 -12.47
N THR A 387 19.56 39.12 -11.77
CA THR A 387 18.61 40.19 -12.11
C THR A 387 19.04 41.54 -11.52
N LEU A 388 18.94 42.60 -12.34
CA LEU A 388 19.23 43.98 -11.95
C LEU A 388 18.05 44.90 -12.32
N PRO A 389 17.53 45.72 -11.38
CA PRO A 389 17.96 45.83 -9.98
C PRO A 389 17.54 44.61 -9.15
N VAL A 390 18.36 44.26 -8.16
CA VAL A 390 18.06 43.18 -7.21
C VAL A 390 16.76 43.52 -6.48
N PRO A 391 15.77 42.61 -6.44
CA PRO A 391 14.54 42.84 -5.70
C PRO A 391 14.80 43.16 -4.22
N ALA A 392 13.99 44.06 -3.65
CA ALA A 392 14.11 44.47 -2.24
C ALA A 392 13.71 43.35 -1.25
N ALA A 393 12.90 42.39 -1.71
CA ALA A 393 12.46 41.20 -0.98
C ALA A 393 12.80 39.94 -1.79
N LEU A 394 13.11 38.81 -1.14
CA LEU A 394 13.20 37.51 -1.82
C LEU A 394 11.84 37.11 -2.40
N GLN A 395 11.68 37.29 -3.71
CA GLN A 395 10.43 36.97 -4.40
C GLN A 395 10.19 35.47 -4.39
N SER A 396 8.95 35.07 -4.12
CA SER A 396 8.51 33.67 -4.12
C SER A 396 9.16 32.74 -3.09
N ILE A 397 10.07 33.24 -2.25
CA ILE A 397 10.71 32.51 -1.15
C ILE A 397 10.30 33.21 0.15
N ALA A 398 9.23 32.73 0.77
CA ALA A 398 8.71 33.21 2.04
C ALA A 398 8.82 32.15 3.13
N VAL A 399 8.68 32.54 4.40
CA VAL A 399 8.59 31.59 5.52
C VAL A 399 7.49 30.56 5.26
N GLY A 400 7.80 29.28 5.45
CA GLY A 400 6.89 28.16 5.18
C GLY A 400 6.90 27.67 3.72
N THR A 401 7.62 28.34 2.81
CA THR A 401 7.77 27.85 1.43
C THR A 401 8.65 26.61 1.41
N VAL A 402 8.25 25.58 0.66
CA VAL A 402 9.10 24.43 0.37
C VAL A 402 10.00 24.78 -0.81
N VAL A 403 11.32 24.69 -0.59
CA VAL A 403 12.34 24.96 -1.59
C VAL A 403 13.15 23.70 -1.87
N LYS A 404 13.61 23.58 -3.11
CA LYS A 404 14.48 22.50 -3.56
C LYS A 404 15.80 23.06 -4.05
N VAL A 405 16.89 22.48 -3.58
CA VAL A 405 18.25 22.76 -4.07
C VAL A 405 18.89 21.43 -4.41
N LYS A 406 19.23 21.27 -5.70
CA LYS A 406 19.62 19.98 -6.27
C LYS A 406 18.56 18.90 -6.04
N ASP A 407 18.88 17.87 -5.27
CA ASP A 407 18.09 16.69 -4.96
C ASP A 407 17.49 16.74 -3.53
N ARG A 408 17.50 17.91 -2.89
CA ARG A 408 17.11 18.08 -1.48
C ARG A 408 16.01 19.10 -1.28
N LEU A 409 15.05 18.74 -0.44
CA LEU A 409 13.89 19.56 -0.06
C LEU A 409 14.10 20.19 1.32
N PHE A 410 13.71 21.45 1.45
CA PHE A 410 13.78 22.21 2.69
C PHE A 410 12.53 23.06 2.89
N ILE A 411 12.20 23.36 4.15
CA ILE A 411 11.21 24.39 4.49
C ILE A 411 11.95 25.64 4.94
N VAL A 412 11.59 26.77 4.35
CA VAL A 412 12.10 28.09 4.74
C VAL A 412 11.58 28.46 6.13
N ASP A 413 12.51 28.79 7.04
CA ASP A 413 12.23 29.16 8.43
C ASP A 413 12.23 30.67 8.64
N THR A 414 13.27 31.35 8.17
CA THR A 414 13.36 32.82 8.20
C THR A 414 13.88 33.34 6.86
N VAL A 415 13.56 34.59 6.54
CA VAL A 415 13.99 35.26 5.30
C VAL A 415 14.71 36.53 5.69
N SER A 416 15.96 36.72 5.22
CA SER A 416 16.60 38.02 5.26
C SER A 416 16.19 38.81 4.02
N THR A 417 16.05 40.14 4.14
CA THR A 417 15.34 40.98 3.16
C THR A 417 15.67 40.64 1.70
N ASN A 418 16.94 40.54 1.32
CA ASN A 418 17.30 40.10 -0.04
C ASN A 418 18.62 39.29 -0.15
N THR A 419 19.23 38.91 0.97
CA THR A 419 20.58 38.31 1.00
C THR A 419 20.58 36.82 1.27
N GLY A 420 19.47 36.24 1.72
CA GLY A 420 19.42 34.84 2.12
C GLY A 420 18.15 34.45 2.87
N PHE A 421 18.13 33.19 3.29
CA PHE A 421 17.07 32.61 4.13
C PHE A 421 17.67 31.52 5.01
N SER A 422 16.97 31.15 6.09
CA SER A 422 17.28 29.94 6.85
C SER A 422 16.25 28.86 6.58
N VAL A 423 16.62 27.60 6.84
CA VAL A 423 15.72 26.44 6.75
C VAL A 423 15.47 25.83 8.14
N LYS A 424 14.37 25.08 8.27
CA LYS A 424 13.96 24.48 9.56
C LYS A 424 14.96 23.48 10.13
N TRP A 425 15.62 22.71 9.29
CA TRP A 425 16.55 21.67 9.68
C TRP A 425 17.87 21.77 8.93
N ASP A 426 18.94 21.34 9.59
CA ASP A 426 20.29 21.40 9.04
C ASP A 426 20.42 20.73 7.67
N VAL A 427 21.26 21.32 6.84
CA VAL A 427 21.68 20.76 5.56
C VAL A 427 22.69 19.64 5.83
N ALA A 428 22.37 18.42 5.41
CA ALA A 428 23.24 17.26 5.58
C ALA A 428 24.19 17.09 4.37
N GLY A 429 25.45 17.51 4.47
CA GLY A 429 26.45 17.40 3.39
C GLY A 429 26.44 18.60 2.43
N SER A 430 27.34 18.61 1.44
CA SER A 430 27.66 19.82 0.65
C SER A 430 26.69 20.15 -0.49
N LEU A 431 26.18 21.39 -0.53
CA LEU A 431 25.48 22.01 -1.66
C LEU A 431 26.39 23.04 -2.32
N THR A 432 26.69 22.87 -3.61
CA THR A 432 27.65 23.72 -4.34
C THR A 432 27.08 25.09 -4.66
N ALA A 433 27.94 26.13 -4.60
CA ALA A 433 27.63 27.45 -5.12
C ALA A 433 27.18 27.41 -6.60
N GLY A 434 26.32 28.33 -6.99
CA GLY A 434 25.73 28.43 -8.34
C GLY A 434 24.52 27.53 -8.57
N SER A 435 24.14 26.66 -7.64
CA SER A 435 22.95 25.81 -7.77
C SER A 435 21.68 26.65 -7.77
N THR A 436 20.83 26.49 -8.78
CA THR A 436 19.51 27.15 -8.85
C THR A 436 18.61 26.68 -7.69
N ILE A 437 17.90 27.62 -7.09
CA ILE A 437 16.90 27.34 -6.07
C ILE A 437 15.55 27.23 -6.75
N TYR A 438 14.86 26.11 -6.56
CA TYR A 438 13.50 25.90 -7.01
C TYR A 438 12.54 26.00 -5.83
N TYR A 439 11.27 26.29 -6.09
CA TYR A 439 10.26 26.44 -5.05
C TYR A 439 8.92 25.84 -5.48
N ALA A 440 8.11 25.45 -4.50
CA ALA A 440 6.77 24.96 -4.73
C ALA A 440 5.76 26.12 -4.81
N THR A 441 4.95 26.16 -5.86
CA THR A 441 3.81 27.10 -5.97
C THR A 441 2.49 26.48 -5.52
N GLY A 442 2.37 25.15 -5.60
CA GLY A 442 1.15 24.39 -5.33
C GLY A 442 1.27 23.44 -4.15
N LEU A 443 2.20 23.68 -3.22
CA LEU A 443 2.39 22.87 -2.02
C LEU A 443 2.41 23.78 -0.80
N THR A 444 1.55 23.52 0.18
CA THR A 444 1.59 24.20 1.47
C THR A 444 2.28 23.31 2.50
N ALA A 445 3.13 23.90 3.34
CA ALA A 445 3.75 23.25 4.48
C ALA A 445 3.33 23.97 5.76
N ALA A 446 2.51 23.31 6.59
CA ALA A 446 1.99 23.88 7.82
C ALA A 446 2.39 23.01 9.02
N ALA A 447 2.85 23.64 10.10
CA ALA A 447 3.13 22.91 11.34
C ALA A 447 1.82 22.31 11.90
N ASP A 448 1.85 21.07 12.38
CA ASP A 448 0.73 20.56 13.18
C ASP A 448 0.70 21.32 14.51
N THR A 449 -0.42 21.96 14.82
CA THR A 449 -0.56 22.81 16.01
C THR A 449 -0.64 22.02 17.31
N THR A 450 -0.85 20.71 17.23
CA THR A 450 -1.13 19.83 18.36
C THR A 450 -0.09 18.74 18.56
N CYS A 451 0.40 18.13 17.49
CA CYS A 451 1.43 17.10 17.53
C CYS A 451 2.83 17.68 17.25
N THR A 452 3.65 17.72 18.29
CA THR A 452 5.10 17.84 18.20
C THR A 452 5.73 16.48 18.48
N VAL A 453 6.71 16.08 17.66
CA VAL A 453 7.48 14.85 17.84
C VAL A 453 8.31 14.96 19.11
N THR A 454 7.97 14.19 20.15
CA THR A 454 8.69 14.22 21.44
C THR A 454 9.83 13.21 21.49
N ALA A 455 9.65 12.06 20.85
CA ALA A 455 10.63 11.00 20.77
C ALA A 455 10.50 10.24 19.46
N TRP A 456 11.63 10.02 18.78
CA TRP A 456 11.72 9.16 17.61
C TRP A 456 13.10 8.50 17.54
N ALA A 457 13.16 7.20 17.81
CA ALA A 457 14.39 6.43 17.72
C ALA A 457 14.80 6.18 16.25
N VAL A 458 16.11 6.20 15.98
CA VAL A 458 16.67 5.76 14.70
C VAL A 458 16.34 4.29 14.48
N GLY A 459 15.85 3.93 13.30
CA GLY A 459 15.41 2.57 12.98
C GLY A 459 13.98 2.25 13.40
N SER A 460 13.25 3.19 14.00
CA SER A 460 11.82 3.05 14.32
C SER A 460 10.95 3.66 13.23
N ASN A 461 9.86 2.99 12.86
CA ASN A 461 8.80 3.52 11.98
C ASN A 461 7.67 4.21 12.74
N SER A 462 7.80 4.40 14.05
CA SER A 462 6.82 5.12 14.86
C SER A 462 7.46 6.14 15.78
N PHE A 463 6.74 7.23 16.03
CA PHE A 463 7.09 8.28 16.97
C PHE A 463 5.92 8.66 17.86
N THR A 464 6.22 9.40 18.93
CA THR A 464 5.22 9.84 19.91
C THR A 464 4.99 11.35 19.82
N CYS A 465 3.75 11.76 19.62
CA CYS A 465 3.30 13.14 19.77
C CYS A 465 3.17 13.52 21.25
N ASN A 466 3.40 14.79 21.59
CA ASN A 466 3.09 15.37 22.90
C ASN A 466 1.58 15.31 23.25
N ALA A 467 0.70 15.40 22.24
CA ALA A 467 -0.75 15.33 22.37
C ALA A 467 -1.35 14.65 21.14
N ALA A 468 -2.63 14.30 21.20
CA ALA A 468 -3.31 13.69 20.07
C ALA A 468 -3.37 14.69 18.89
N PRO A 469 -2.96 14.28 17.67
CA PRO A 469 -3.01 15.15 16.52
C PRO A 469 -4.46 15.48 16.15
N THR A 470 -4.68 16.74 15.77
CA THR A 470 -5.98 17.22 15.27
C THR A 470 -5.98 17.40 13.76
N THR A 471 -4.83 17.73 13.17
CA THR A 471 -4.66 17.93 11.72
C THR A 471 -4.00 16.74 11.04
N LEU A 472 -3.01 16.11 11.67
CA LEU A 472 -2.38 14.92 11.14
C LEU A 472 -3.34 13.72 11.16
N ALA A 473 -3.65 13.19 9.99
CA ALA A 473 -4.52 12.03 9.80
C ALA A 473 -3.80 10.90 9.03
N VAL A 474 -4.35 9.68 9.09
CA VAL A 474 -3.87 8.56 8.25
C VAL A 474 -3.94 8.95 6.77
N GLY A 475 -2.85 8.71 6.04
CA GLY A 475 -2.67 9.15 4.65
C GLY A 475 -2.05 10.55 4.49
N SER A 476 -1.90 11.33 5.56
CA SER A 476 -1.24 12.64 5.48
C SER A 476 0.23 12.48 5.12
N MET A 477 0.71 13.37 4.26
CA MET A 477 2.13 13.57 3.98
C MET A 477 2.67 14.66 4.91
N PHE A 478 3.86 14.48 5.45
CA PHE A 478 4.55 15.54 6.21
C PHE A 478 6.05 15.51 5.95
N LEU A 479 6.69 16.67 6.07
CA LEU A 479 8.14 16.83 6.04
C LEU A 479 8.67 16.88 7.48
N PHE A 480 9.73 16.13 7.74
CA PHE A 480 10.46 16.15 9.01
C PHE A 480 11.93 15.84 8.77
N HIS A 481 12.85 16.66 9.29
CA HIS A 481 14.30 16.58 9.01
C HIS A 481 14.65 16.38 7.53
N ASN A 482 14.05 17.19 6.66
CA ASN A 482 14.28 17.20 5.20
C ASN A 482 13.89 15.89 4.48
N ALA A 483 13.04 15.06 5.11
CA ALA A 483 12.48 13.85 4.50
C ALA A 483 10.95 13.88 4.57
N ILE A 484 10.29 13.41 3.50
CA ILE A 484 8.84 13.25 3.46
C ILE A 484 8.47 11.89 4.05
N PHE A 485 7.42 11.85 4.86
CA PHE A 485 6.83 10.65 5.45
C PHE A 485 5.32 10.61 5.17
N ILE A 486 4.77 9.39 5.09
CA ILE A 486 3.33 9.17 5.01
C ILE A 486 2.85 8.48 6.27
N VAL A 487 1.80 9.02 6.89
CA VAL A 487 1.16 8.43 8.07
C VAL A 487 0.40 7.16 7.66
N ARG A 488 0.76 6.03 8.28
CA ARG A 488 0.13 4.73 8.06
C ARG A 488 -0.88 4.36 9.15
N GLY A 489 -0.69 4.89 10.37
CA GLY A 489 -1.60 4.63 11.48
C GLY A 489 -1.40 5.61 12.62
N ILE A 490 -2.47 5.82 13.39
CA ILE A 490 -2.44 6.59 14.64
C ILE A 490 -3.10 5.71 15.70
N SER A 491 -2.37 5.40 16.77
CA SER A 491 -2.80 4.47 17.81
C SER A 491 -2.62 5.07 19.20
N GLY A 492 -3.50 4.73 20.14
CA GLY A 492 -3.42 5.24 21.51
C GLY A 492 -3.54 6.77 21.63
N GLY A 493 -4.04 7.44 20.60
CA GLY A 493 -4.16 8.90 20.51
C GLY A 493 -2.86 9.62 20.16
N THR A 494 -1.68 9.16 20.59
CA THR A 494 -0.43 9.93 20.45
C THR A 494 0.68 9.22 19.66
N THR A 495 0.58 7.92 19.42
CA THR A 495 1.59 7.17 18.66
C THR A 495 1.25 7.18 17.19
N VAL A 496 2.15 7.72 16.37
CA VAL A 496 2.01 7.80 14.92
C VAL A 496 2.98 6.82 14.27
N THR A 497 2.46 5.94 13.42
CA THR A 497 3.24 5.01 12.59
C THR A 497 3.32 5.56 11.17
N VAL A 498 4.50 5.54 10.58
CA VAL A 498 4.78 6.05 9.24
C VAL A 498 5.24 4.95 8.29
N ASP A 499 5.43 5.30 7.02
CA ASP A 499 5.72 4.38 5.93
C ASP A 499 7.10 3.73 5.96
N ARG A 500 7.97 4.11 6.92
CA ARG A 500 9.39 3.70 6.93
C ARG A 500 10.08 4.03 8.25
N ASN A 501 11.24 3.39 8.47
CA ASN A 501 12.07 3.68 9.62
C ASN A 501 12.81 5.02 9.46
N PHE A 502 12.92 5.73 10.58
CA PHE A 502 13.61 7.00 10.66
C PHE A 502 15.13 6.85 10.66
N ASN A 503 15.80 7.66 9.85
CA ASN A 503 17.26 7.66 9.73
C ASN A 503 17.98 8.50 10.79
N GLY A 504 17.24 9.31 11.54
CA GLY A 504 17.82 10.28 12.47
C GLY A 504 17.67 11.72 12.00
N ASN A 505 18.01 12.64 12.89
CA ASN A 505 17.93 14.07 12.62
C ASN A 505 18.91 14.50 11.52
N ALA A 506 18.59 15.59 10.82
CA ALA A 506 19.38 16.04 9.69
C ALA A 506 20.80 16.52 10.06
N ALA A 507 21.03 16.92 11.31
CA ALA A 507 22.29 17.47 11.80
C ALA A 507 23.36 16.39 12.03
N ALA A 508 23.01 15.35 12.78
CA ALA A 508 23.94 14.33 13.27
C ALA A 508 23.45 12.89 13.06
N GLY A 509 22.27 12.71 12.46
CA GLY A 509 21.61 11.42 12.39
C GLY A 509 21.10 10.92 13.75
N ALA A 510 21.08 11.74 14.80
CA ALA A 510 20.70 11.25 16.12
C ALA A 510 19.18 11.00 16.23
N ALA A 511 18.78 10.21 17.23
CA ALA A 511 17.37 10.09 17.60
C ALA A 511 16.79 11.44 18.07
N ILE A 512 15.48 11.61 17.92
CA ILE A 512 14.78 12.77 18.47
C ILE A 512 14.52 12.51 19.95
N ALA A 513 14.99 13.43 20.79
CA ALA A 513 14.87 13.39 22.24
C ALA A 513 14.28 14.68 22.84
N ALA A 514 13.87 15.63 21.99
CA ALA A 514 13.26 16.89 22.38
C ALA A 514 12.06 17.18 21.45
N ALA A 515 11.06 17.89 21.99
CA ALA A 515 9.84 18.21 21.28
C ALA A 515 10.13 19.13 20.07
N GLU A 516 9.74 18.68 18.88
CA GLU A 516 9.95 19.41 17.63
C GLU A 516 8.72 19.35 16.72
N ASN A 517 8.47 20.42 15.97
CA ASN A 517 7.33 20.50 15.05
C ASN A 517 7.58 19.66 13.79
N LEU A 518 6.56 18.91 13.37
CA LEU A 518 6.47 18.36 12.02
C LEU A 518 5.62 19.29 11.13
N TYR A 519 5.82 19.22 9.81
CA TYR A 519 5.13 20.09 8.87
C TYR A 519 4.33 19.27 7.86
N ILE A 520 3.00 19.32 7.96
CA ILE A 520 2.08 18.64 7.06
C ILE A 520 2.16 19.29 5.68
N LEU A 521 2.34 18.46 4.66
CA LEU A 521 2.40 18.87 3.26
C LEU A 521 1.02 18.64 2.63
N THR A 522 0.42 19.71 2.11
CA THR A 522 -0.87 19.63 1.40
C THR A 522 -0.70 20.11 -0.04
N PRO A 523 -0.70 19.19 -1.03
CA PRO A 523 -0.68 19.55 -2.43
C PRO A 523 -2.02 20.23 -2.83
N ALA A 524 -1.95 21.26 -3.68
CA ALA A 524 -3.11 21.90 -4.26
C ALA A 524 -3.85 20.93 -5.22
N SER A 525 -5.15 21.14 -5.38
CA SER A 525 -5.97 20.41 -6.36
C SER A 525 -6.64 21.41 -7.31
N PRO A 526 -6.24 21.47 -8.60
CA PRO A 526 -5.20 20.68 -9.24
C PRO A 526 -3.78 21.07 -8.79
N LEU A 527 -2.82 20.15 -8.96
CA LEU A 527 -1.41 20.37 -8.63
C LEU A 527 -0.80 21.40 -9.59
N THR A 528 -0.16 22.45 -9.07
CA THR A 528 0.45 23.54 -9.85
C THR A 528 1.93 23.71 -9.53
N GLY A 529 2.73 24.04 -10.55
CA GLY A 529 4.19 24.22 -10.43
C GLY A 529 4.97 22.97 -10.03
N SER A 530 4.39 21.80 -10.29
CA SER A 530 5.03 20.49 -10.14
C SER A 530 5.40 19.89 -11.50
N TYR A 531 6.34 18.95 -11.53
CA TYR A 531 6.71 18.20 -12.73
C TYR A 531 6.73 16.69 -12.46
N GLN A 532 6.00 15.91 -13.25
CA GLN A 532 6.06 14.44 -13.17
C GLN A 532 7.28 13.94 -13.97
N TYR A 533 8.41 13.76 -13.29
CA TYR A 533 9.66 13.36 -13.95
C TYR A 533 9.82 11.86 -14.06
N VAL A 534 9.11 11.07 -13.26
CA VAL A 534 9.04 9.62 -13.44
C VAL A 534 7.66 9.24 -13.93
N SER A 535 7.61 8.67 -15.11
CA SER A 535 6.36 8.27 -15.74
C SER A 535 6.55 7.06 -16.64
N LYS A 536 5.42 6.46 -17.05
CA LYS A 536 5.41 5.35 -18.01
C LYS A 536 6.09 5.81 -19.29
N CYS A 537 7.05 5.01 -19.77
CA CYS A 537 7.84 5.32 -20.95
C CYS A 537 8.51 6.71 -20.89
N SER A 538 8.90 7.15 -19.69
CA SER A 538 9.58 8.43 -19.42
C SER A 538 8.86 9.68 -19.95
N GLY A 539 7.55 9.58 -20.26
CA GLY A 539 6.80 10.65 -20.93
C GLY A 539 7.22 10.88 -22.39
N ARG A 540 8.02 9.96 -22.95
CA ARG A 540 8.62 10.00 -24.29
C ARG A 540 8.25 8.80 -25.15
N GLY A 541 7.21 8.06 -24.78
CA GLY A 541 6.67 6.97 -25.58
C GLY A 541 5.23 6.62 -25.22
N ILE A 542 4.64 5.72 -26.02
CA ILE A 542 3.31 5.16 -25.79
C ILE A 542 3.47 3.73 -25.26
N CYS A 543 2.78 3.42 -24.17
CA CYS A 543 2.75 2.08 -23.59
C CYS A 543 1.81 1.16 -24.38
N ASP A 544 2.32 0.04 -24.90
CA ASP A 544 1.49 -1.07 -25.37
C ASP A 544 1.11 -1.95 -24.18
N PHE A 545 -0.13 -1.82 -23.71
CA PHE A 545 -0.63 -2.57 -22.54
C PHE A 545 -0.81 -4.08 -22.79
N SER A 546 -0.71 -4.56 -24.03
CA SER A 546 -0.77 -6.00 -24.31
C SER A 546 0.58 -6.69 -24.09
N THR A 547 1.68 -5.98 -24.32
CA THR A 547 3.06 -6.48 -24.20
C THR A 547 3.82 -5.90 -23.01
N GLY A 548 3.44 -4.72 -22.53
CA GLY A 548 4.18 -3.96 -21.51
C GLY A 548 5.41 -3.23 -22.07
N ILE A 549 5.54 -3.13 -23.39
CA ILE A 549 6.68 -2.51 -24.08
C ILE A 549 6.37 -1.06 -24.42
N CYS A 550 7.34 -0.17 -24.23
CA CYS A 550 7.25 1.22 -24.62
C CYS A 550 7.59 1.43 -26.09
N GLN A 551 6.69 2.10 -26.81
CA GLN A 551 6.91 2.58 -28.17
C GLN A 551 7.43 4.02 -28.10
N CYS A 552 8.75 4.18 -28.17
CA CYS A 552 9.39 5.48 -28.01
C CYS A 552 9.12 6.43 -29.19
N PHE A 553 8.96 7.71 -28.89
CA PHE A 553 8.90 8.77 -29.89
C PHE A 553 10.25 8.91 -30.60
N LYS A 554 10.22 9.48 -31.81
CA LYS A 554 11.44 9.69 -32.61
C LYS A 554 12.48 10.46 -31.77
N GLY A 555 13.68 9.89 -31.68
CA GLY A 555 14.79 10.47 -30.92
C GLY A 555 14.94 9.99 -29.50
N TYR A 556 14.02 9.15 -29.01
CA TYR A 556 14.12 8.51 -27.71
C TYR A 556 14.31 7.00 -27.90
N THR A 557 15.16 6.41 -27.07
CA THR A 557 15.56 4.99 -27.14
C THR A 557 15.60 4.38 -25.74
N ASP A 558 15.98 3.10 -25.67
CA ASP A 558 15.89 2.23 -24.48
C ASP A 558 14.46 1.72 -24.22
N ASP A 559 14.33 0.68 -23.39
CA ASP A 559 13.08 -0.03 -23.12
C ASP A 559 12.01 0.82 -22.41
N ASN A 560 12.43 1.93 -21.80
CA ASN A 560 11.58 2.90 -21.10
C ASN A 560 11.60 4.30 -21.76
N CYS A 561 12.28 4.48 -22.89
CA CYS A 561 12.41 5.77 -23.59
C CYS A 561 13.09 6.90 -22.79
N ASP A 562 13.94 6.57 -21.80
CA ASP A 562 14.65 7.56 -21.00
C ASP A 562 15.88 8.17 -21.68
N THR A 563 16.34 7.58 -22.78
CA THR A 563 17.59 7.99 -23.43
C THR A 563 17.29 8.82 -24.67
N GLN A 564 17.80 10.06 -24.73
CA GLN A 564 17.68 10.93 -25.90
C GLN A 564 18.88 10.76 -26.84
N ASN A 565 18.62 10.48 -28.12
CA ASN A 565 19.64 10.46 -29.15
C ASN A 565 19.94 11.88 -29.64
N ILE A 566 21.23 12.27 -29.63
CA ILE A 566 21.71 13.59 -30.04
C ILE A 566 21.44 13.94 -31.52
N LEU A 567 21.17 12.94 -32.37
CA LEU A 567 20.92 13.13 -33.81
C LEU A 567 19.44 13.36 -34.15
N ALA A 568 18.56 13.40 -33.15
CA ALA A 568 17.13 13.63 -33.35
C ALA A 568 16.75 15.09 -33.11
N PHE A 569 17.14 15.95 -34.05
CA PHE A 569 16.52 17.26 -34.26
C PHE A 569 15.75 17.25 -35.59
#